data_AF-W7TA88-F1
#
_entry.id   AF-W7TA88-F1
#
_cell.length_a   1.000
_cell.length_b   1.000
_cell.length_c   1.000
_cell.angle_alpha   90.00
_cell.angle_beta   90.00
_cell.angle_gamma   90.00
#
_symmetry.space_group_name_H-M   'P 1'
#
loop_
_entity.id
_entity.type
_entity.pdbx_description
1 polymer ?
#
loop_
_entity_poly.entity_id
_entity_poly.type
_entity_poly.pdbx_seq_one_letter_code
_entity_poly.pdbx_strand_id
1 'polypeptide(L)'
;MPTITAREIAQHAYAAGFRGDSLTTAVAVALAESHGDTGIHGDVNLQTGTWGPSVGLWQIRSLNPGHGTATEQALRNAQANADPATNARHAYTISRQGNNFRPWSTYTNGAYRGYLNQARTASRQVTSGTSTGGATPTSFRAAPRALDQVAAELAAQAQRLRSLQGEVGSPGPAPSAFGGLPQSQQAAEVNTKLVEALAARITAQADRASALSAGVRSSSANYQQGDDQAARSYLSLMP
;
A
#
# COMPACT_ATOMS: atom_id res chain seq x y z
N MET A 1 23.73 -8.90 4.56
CA MET A 1 23.44 -8.36 3.21
C MET A 1 22.65 -7.07 3.38
N PRO A 2 22.74 -6.08 2.47
CA PRO A 2 22.01 -4.84 2.63
C PRO A 2 20.52 -5.06 2.36
N THR A 3 19.72 -5.09 3.43
CA THR A 3 18.27 -4.98 3.35
C THR A 3 17.92 -3.50 3.17
N ILE A 4 17.15 -3.17 2.14
CA ILE A 4 16.67 -1.81 1.90
C ILE A 4 15.22 -1.65 2.36
N THR A 5 14.84 -0.42 2.69
CA THR A 5 13.51 -0.06 3.18
C THR A 5 12.45 -0.11 2.06
N ALA A 6 11.18 -0.24 2.43
CA ALA A 6 10.06 -0.16 1.48
C ALA A 6 10.05 1.16 0.68
N ARG A 7 10.55 2.26 1.26
CA ARG A 7 10.70 3.55 0.58
C ARG A 7 11.75 3.47 -0.52
N GLU A 8 12.90 2.86 -0.26
CA GLU A 8 13.96 2.66 -1.27
C GLU A 8 13.49 1.71 -2.38
N ILE A 9 12.75 0.65 -2.04
CA ILE A 9 12.07 -0.21 -3.04
C ILE A 9 11.12 0.62 -3.90
N ALA A 10 10.31 1.48 -3.28
CA ALA A 10 9.39 2.38 -4.00
C ALA A 10 10.13 3.38 -4.89
N GLN A 11 11.31 3.87 -4.48
CA GLN A 11 12.14 4.73 -5.32
C GLN A 11 12.64 4.00 -6.56
N HIS A 12 13.14 2.77 -6.43
CA HIS A 12 13.55 1.95 -7.58
C HIS A 12 12.38 1.65 -8.52
N ALA A 13 11.23 1.25 -7.97
CA ALA A 13 10.02 0.99 -8.75
C ALA A 13 9.49 2.24 -9.47
N TYR A 14 9.49 3.39 -8.79
CA TYR A 14 9.10 4.67 -9.40
C TYR A 14 10.08 5.09 -10.49
N ALA A 15 11.39 4.96 -10.28
CA ALA A 15 12.40 5.24 -11.29
C ALA A 15 12.27 4.31 -12.51
N ALA A 16 11.86 3.06 -12.32
CA ALA A 16 11.63 2.10 -13.40
C ALA A 16 10.39 2.40 -14.25
N GLY A 17 9.41 3.15 -13.73
CA GLY A 17 8.22 3.58 -14.47
C GLY A 17 6.89 3.23 -13.80
N PHE A 18 6.86 2.47 -12.71
CA PHE A 18 5.61 2.16 -12.01
C PHE A 18 4.97 3.42 -11.41
N ARG A 19 3.65 3.54 -11.53
CA ARG A 19 2.85 4.68 -11.02
C ARG A 19 1.53 4.21 -10.38
N GLY A 20 0.94 5.04 -9.52
CA GLY A 20 -0.36 4.76 -8.91
C GLY A 20 -0.45 3.39 -8.23
N ASP A 21 -1.49 2.63 -8.53
CA ASP A 21 -1.71 1.29 -7.95
C ASP A 21 -0.65 0.27 -8.38
N SER A 22 -0.10 0.41 -9.59
CA SER A 22 0.98 -0.47 -10.06
C SER A 22 2.25 -0.30 -9.25
N LEU A 23 2.55 0.92 -8.79
CA LEU A 23 3.68 1.20 -7.88
C LEU A 23 3.47 0.54 -6.52
N THR A 24 2.27 0.70 -5.95
CA THR A 24 1.92 0.05 -4.67
C THR A 24 2.03 -1.48 -4.79
N THR A 25 1.54 -2.05 -5.89
CA THR A 25 1.56 -3.50 -6.11
C THR A 25 2.99 -4.01 -6.30
N ALA A 26 3.80 -3.31 -7.10
CA ALA A 26 5.20 -3.67 -7.32
C ALA A 26 6.02 -3.66 -6.02
N VAL A 27 5.82 -2.67 -5.14
CA VAL A 27 6.50 -2.60 -3.84
C VAL A 27 6.05 -3.74 -2.92
N ALA A 28 4.75 -4.01 -2.86
CA ALA A 28 4.21 -5.10 -2.05
C ALA A 28 4.70 -6.49 -2.53
N VAL A 29 4.80 -6.70 -3.84
CA VAL A 29 5.38 -7.92 -4.42
C VAL A 29 6.86 -8.04 -4.03
N ALA A 30 7.66 -6.99 -4.20
CA ALA A 30 9.08 -7.04 -3.82
C ALA A 30 9.29 -7.37 -2.34
N LEU A 31 8.49 -6.78 -1.44
CA LEU A 31 8.53 -7.08 -0.02
C LEU A 31 8.14 -8.53 0.29
N ALA A 32 7.14 -9.07 -0.40
CA ALA A 32 6.74 -10.47 -0.23
C ALA A 32 7.79 -11.46 -0.78
N GLU A 33 8.46 -11.10 -1.87
CA GLU A 33 9.47 -11.94 -2.52
C GLU A 33 10.81 -11.95 -1.74
N SER A 34 11.23 -10.81 -1.21
CA SER A 34 12.62 -10.62 -0.73
C SER A 34 12.73 -10.07 0.69
N HIS A 35 11.65 -9.58 1.29
CA HIS A 35 11.67 -8.80 2.53
C HIS A 35 12.61 -7.57 2.47
N GLY A 36 12.92 -7.10 1.26
CA GLY A 36 13.84 -5.99 1.01
C GLY A 36 15.32 -6.38 0.93
N ASP A 37 15.67 -7.67 1.00
CA ASP A 37 17.05 -8.12 0.80
C ASP A 37 17.43 -8.08 -0.68
N THR A 38 18.36 -7.20 -1.05
CA THR A 38 18.80 -7.05 -2.44
C THR A 38 19.72 -8.17 -2.90
N GLY A 39 20.34 -8.91 -1.96
CA GLY A 39 21.28 -9.99 -2.24
C GLY A 39 20.65 -11.39 -2.19
N ILE A 40 19.34 -11.50 -1.94
CA ILE A 40 18.69 -12.79 -1.78
C ILE A 40 18.54 -13.53 -3.12
N HIS A 41 18.96 -14.79 -3.11
CA HIS A 41 18.79 -15.72 -4.22
C HIS A 41 17.77 -16.79 -3.82
N GLY A 42 16.61 -16.81 -4.47
CA GLY A 42 15.57 -17.80 -4.28
C GLY A 42 15.65 -18.93 -5.29
N ASP A 43 14.82 -19.95 -5.09
CA ASP A 43 14.67 -21.10 -5.99
C ASP A 43 16.00 -21.81 -6.32
N VAL A 44 16.96 -21.74 -5.40
CA VAL A 44 18.30 -22.32 -5.58
C VAL A 44 18.26 -23.84 -5.76
N ASN A 45 17.28 -24.50 -5.15
CA ASN A 45 17.06 -25.95 -5.26
C ASN A 45 16.19 -26.36 -6.47
N LEU A 46 15.66 -25.39 -7.23
CA LEU A 46 14.77 -25.65 -8.39
C LEU A 46 15.48 -25.39 -9.72
N GLN A 47 16.79 -25.18 -9.69
CA GLN A 47 17.61 -24.91 -10.87
C GLN A 47 17.63 -26.10 -11.82
N THR A 48 17.67 -25.81 -13.12
CA THR A 48 17.75 -26.80 -14.20
C THR A 48 18.78 -26.34 -15.24
N GLY A 49 19.00 -27.12 -16.30
CA GLY A 49 19.82 -26.68 -17.43
C GLY A 49 19.32 -25.36 -18.03
N THR A 50 18.01 -25.14 -18.06
CA THR A 50 17.37 -23.93 -18.60
C THR A 50 17.32 -22.78 -17.59
N TRP A 51 16.97 -23.05 -16.33
CA TRP A 51 16.62 -22.02 -15.35
C TRP A 51 17.63 -21.95 -14.20
N GLY A 52 18.20 -20.77 -13.96
CA GLY A 52 19.05 -20.45 -12.80
C GLY A 52 18.23 -19.83 -11.66
N PRO A 53 18.86 -19.40 -10.54
CA PRO A 53 18.18 -18.88 -9.33
C PRO A 53 17.28 -17.67 -9.61
N SER A 54 16.34 -17.39 -8.71
CA SER A 54 15.58 -16.13 -8.70
C SER A 54 16.39 -15.05 -7.98
N VAL A 55 16.53 -13.86 -8.60
CA VAL A 55 17.50 -12.85 -8.15
C VAL A 55 16.85 -11.51 -7.80
N GLY A 56 17.30 -10.93 -6.69
CA GLY A 56 17.03 -9.55 -6.29
C GLY A 56 15.65 -9.33 -5.67
N LEU A 57 15.28 -8.06 -5.54
CA LEU A 57 14.06 -7.61 -4.86
C LEU A 57 12.78 -8.22 -5.42
N TRP A 58 12.67 -8.32 -6.74
CA TRP A 58 11.51 -8.89 -7.44
C TRP A 58 11.69 -10.37 -7.81
N GLN A 59 12.70 -11.05 -7.25
CA GLN A 59 12.95 -12.48 -7.43
C GLN A 59 12.75 -12.93 -8.89
N ILE A 60 13.46 -12.26 -9.81
CA ILE A 60 13.35 -12.58 -11.23
C ILE A 60 14.12 -13.88 -11.48
N ARG A 61 13.38 -14.94 -11.84
CA ARG A 61 13.97 -16.23 -12.23
C ARG A 61 14.94 -16.04 -13.39
N SER A 62 16.21 -16.37 -13.16
CA SER A 62 17.25 -16.21 -14.17
C SER A 62 17.23 -17.32 -15.22
N LEU A 63 17.71 -16.99 -16.41
CA LEU A 63 17.72 -17.87 -17.56
C LEU A 63 19.17 -18.18 -17.95
N ASN A 64 19.53 -19.45 -17.99
CA ASN A 64 20.90 -19.88 -18.29
C ASN A 64 21.28 -19.57 -19.75
N PRO A 65 22.56 -19.31 -20.04
CA PRO A 65 23.03 -19.06 -21.40
C PRO A 65 22.58 -20.13 -22.40
N GLY A 66 22.13 -19.71 -23.59
CA GLY A 66 21.69 -20.62 -24.65
C GLY A 66 20.20 -21.00 -24.62
N HIS A 67 19.42 -20.37 -23.74
CA HIS A 67 17.98 -20.60 -23.63
C HIS A 67 17.18 -19.30 -23.79
N GLY A 68 15.97 -19.42 -24.37
CA GLY A 68 15.05 -18.31 -24.64
C GLY A 68 15.49 -17.39 -25.77
N THR A 69 14.75 -16.29 -25.92
CA THR A 69 15.07 -15.22 -26.86
C THR A 69 16.14 -14.29 -26.29
N ALA A 70 16.81 -13.51 -27.16
CA ALA A 70 17.78 -12.50 -26.74
C ALA A 70 17.19 -11.50 -25.72
N THR A 71 15.91 -11.13 -25.90
CA THR A 71 15.18 -10.25 -24.98
C THR A 71 14.97 -10.92 -23.62
N GLU A 72 14.58 -12.19 -23.58
CA GLU A 72 14.41 -12.92 -22.33
C GLU A 72 15.74 -13.10 -21.60
N GLN A 73 16.82 -13.39 -22.34
CA GLN A 73 18.17 -13.50 -21.81
C GLN A 73 18.63 -12.19 -21.16
N ALA A 74 18.35 -11.04 -21.79
CA ALA A 74 18.68 -9.72 -21.25
C ALA A 74 17.90 -9.41 -19.96
N LEU A 75 16.58 -9.67 -19.95
CA LEU A 75 15.72 -9.42 -18.78
C LEU A 75 16.01 -10.36 -17.60
N ARG A 76 16.48 -11.58 -17.88
CA ARG A 76 16.69 -12.65 -16.89
C ARG A 76 18.16 -12.96 -16.66
N ASN A 77 19.05 -12.02 -16.96
CA ASN A 77 20.45 -12.13 -16.61
C ASN A 77 20.62 -12.05 -15.08
N ALA A 78 21.20 -13.08 -14.46
CA ALA A 78 21.33 -13.16 -13.00
C ALA A 78 22.20 -12.03 -12.44
N GLN A 79 23.36 -11.77 -13.04
CA GLN A 79 24.30 -10.75 -12.59
C GLN A 79 23.70 -9.34 -12.67
N ALA A 80 23.02 -9.03 -13.78
CA ALA A 80 22.37 -7.73 -13.95
C ALA A 80 21.23 -7.52 -12.95
N ASN A 81 20.46 -8.58 -12.64
CA ASN A 81 19.35 -8.51 -11.68
C ASN A 81 19.79 -8.43 -10.21
N ALA A 82 21.09 -8.55 -9.90
CA ALA A 82 21.62 -8.27 -8.58
C ALA A 82 21.65 -6.77 -8.26
N ASP A 83 21.64 -5.90 -9.28
CA ASP A 83 21.49 -4.45 -9.12
C ASP A 83 19.99 -4.09 -8.93
N PRO A 84 19.59 -3.47 -7.80
CA PRO A 84 18.19 -3.13 -7.52
C PRO A 84 17.51 -2.27 -8.58
N ALA A 85 18.23 -1.32 -9.18
CA ALA A 85 17.66 -0.45 -10.21
C ALA A 85 17.40 -1.22 -11.51
N THR A 86 18.31 -2.11 -11.90
CA THR A 86 18.15 -3.00 -13.06
C THR A 86 17.03 -4.01 -12.82
N ASN A 87 16.99 -4.62 -11.64
CA ASN A 87 15.93 -5.54 -11.25
C ASN A 87 14.54 -4.89 -11.33
N ALA A 88 14.41 -3.63 -10.88
CA ALA A 88 13.17 -2.86 -10.98
C ALA A 88 12.75 -2.60 -12.44
N ARG A 89 13.70 -2.23 -13.32
CA ARG A 89 13.45 -2.02 -14.76
C ARG A 89 12.98 -3.30 -15.44
N HIS A 90 13.60 -4.44 -15.11
CA HIS A 90 13.19 -5.73 -15.64
C HIS A 90 11.83 -6.16 -15.11
N ALA A 91 11.54 -5.94 -13.83
CA ALA A 91 10.22 -6.19 -13.25
C ALA A 91 9.13 -5.34 -13.92
N TYR A 92 9.41 -4.07 -14.24
CA TYR A 92 8.49 -3.21 -14.99
C TYR A 92 8.18 -3.77 -16.38
N THR A 93 9.19 -4.25 -17.10
CA THR A 93 9.00 -4.89 -18.42
C THR A 93 8.24 -6.21 -18.31
N ILE A 94 8.63 -7.11 -17.40
CA ILE A 94 7.99 -8.42 -17.19
C ILE A 94 6.51 -8.25 -16.80
N SER A 95 6.20 -7.21 -16.01
CA SER A 95 4.84 -6.90 -15.59
C SER A 95 3.99 -6.22 -16.68
N ARG A 96 4.46 -6.15 -17.93
CA ARG A 96 3.81 -5.39 -19.01
C ARG A 96 3.54 -3.94 -18.61
N GLN A 97 4.59 -3.26 -18.16
CA GLN A 97 4.53 -1.87 -17.69
C GLN A 97 3.59 -1.68 -16.50
N GLY A 98 3.57 -2.66 -15.57
CA GLY A 98 2.71 -2.62 -14.38
C GLY A 98 1.26 -3.05 -14.57
N ASN A 99 0.89 -3.60 -15.73
CA ASN A 99 -0.46 -4.06 -16.02
C ASN A 99 -0.72 -5.54 -15.67
N ASN A 100 0.33 -6.32 -15.40
CA ASN A 100 0.21 -7.76 -15.14
C ASN A 100 1.24 -8.29 -14.12
N PHE A 101 0.78 -8.61 -12.91
CA PHE A 101 1.62 -9.19 -11.85
C PHE A 101 1.47 -10.72 -11.71
N ARG A 102 0.75 -11.39 -12.62
CA ARG A 102 0.60 -12.86 -12.60
C ARG A 102 1.90 -13.67 -12.68
N PRO A 103 3.03 -13.16 -13.23
CA PRO A 103 4.30 -13.89 -13.19
C PRO A 103 4.86 -14.14 -11.77
N TRP A 104 4.40 -13.40 -10.76
CA TRP A 104 4.85 -13.56 -9.37
C TRP A 104 3.89 -14.45 -8.57
N SER A 105 4.42 -15.50 -7.95
CA SER A 105 3.62 -16.41 -7.12
C SER A 105 3.10 -15.70 -5.87
N THR A 106 3.88 -14.80 -5.27
CA THR A 106 3.48 -13.96 -4.14
C THR A 106 2.28 -13.05 -4.46
N TYR A 107 2.09 -12.70 -5.73
CA TYR A 107 0.90 -11.99 -6.19
C TYR A 107 -0.30 -12.93 -6.31
N THR A 108 -0.13 -14.06 -6.99
CA THR A 108 -1.23 -14.98 -7.31
C THR A 108 -1.74 -15.75 -6.10
N ASN A 109 -0.88 -16.08 -5.12
CA ASN A 109 -1.26 -16.71 -3.86
C ASN A 109 -1.74 -15.69 -2.79
N GLY A 110 -1.62 -14.38 -3.08
CA GLY A 110 -2.09 -13.30 -2.20
C GLY A 110 -1.13 -12.88 -1.09
N ALA A 111 0.06 -13.45 -0.98
CA ALA A 111 1.05 -13.09 0.06
C ALA A 111 1.39 -11.59 0.06
N TYR A 112 1.46 -10.95 -1.11
CA TYR A 112 1.72 -9.51 -1.23
C TYR A 112 0.72 -8.62 -0.48
N ARG A 113 -0.51 -9.12 -0.23
CA ARG A 113 -1.57 -8.35 0.44
C ARG A 113 -1.19 -7.94 1.86
N GLY A 114 -0.38 -8.77 2.56
CA GLY A 114 0.14 -8.44 3.89
C GLY A 114 1.03 -7.18 3.89
N TYR A 115 1.62 -6.85 2.75
CA TYR A 115 2.53 -5.71 2.58
C TYR A 115 1.87 -4.46 1.98
N LEU A 116 0.59 -4.52 1.59
CA LEU A 116 -0.09 -3.42 0.90
C LEU A 116 -0.11 -2.12 1.69
N ASN A 117 -0.27 -2.18 3.02
CA ASN A 117 -0.28 -0.97 3.86
C ASN A 117 1.10 -0.30 3.85
N GLN A 118 2.16 -1.08 4.07
CA GLN A 118 3.55 -0.59 4.02
C GLN A 118 3.89 -0.04 2.62
N ALA A 119 3.49 -0.75 1.57
CA ALA A 119 3.72 -0.37 0.18
C ALA A 119 3.01 0.93 -0.21
N ARG A 120 1.75 1.13 0.22
CA ARG A 120 1.01 2.38 -0.01
C ARG A 120 1.70 3.57 0.65
N THR A 121 2.14 3.41 1.90
CA THR A 121 2.87 4.46 2.63
C THR A 121 4.16 4.82 1.90
N ALA A 122 4.97 3.82 1.55
CA ALA A 122 6.21 4.04 0.81
C ALA A 122 5.98 4.71 -0.57
N SER A 123 4.97 4.24 -1.31
CA SER A 123 4.61 4.80 -2.63
C SER A 123 4.23 6.28 -2.52
N ARG A 124 3.40 6.64 -1.53
CA ARG A 124 3.01 8.04 -1.27
C ARG A 124 4.20 8.92 -0.93
N GLN A 125 5.15 8.43 -0.13
CA GLN A 125 6.36 9.19 0.22
C GLN A 125 7.21 9.54 -1.00
N VAL A 126 7.24 8.66 -2.00
CA VAL A 126 8.00 8.90 -3.25
C VAL A 126 7.23 9.83 -4.19
N THR A 127 5.91 9.69 -4.31
CA THR A 127 5.11 10.54 -5.22
C THR A 127 4.87 11.95 -4.70
N SER A 128 4.86 12.14 -3.37
CA SER A 128 4.56 13.45 -2.74
C SER A 128 5.80 14.34 -2.58
N GLY A 129 6.99 13.89 -3.00
CA GLY A 129 8.23 14.65 -2.85
C GLY A 129 8.70 14.86 -1.40
N THR A 130 8.04 14.28 -0.41
CA THR A 130 8.41 14.43 1.01
C THR A 130 9.65 13.60 1.32
N SER A 131 10.82 14.19 1.03
CA SER A 131 12.12 13.78 1.52
C SER A 131 12.19 13.90 3.05
N THR A 132 11.70 12.88 3.76
CA THR A 132 12.13 12.63 5.14
C THR A 132 13.29 11.66 5.05
N GLY A 133 14.49 12.19 5.30
CA GLY A 133 15.74 11.45 5.35
C GLY A 133 15.70 10.28 6.33
N GLY A 134 16.60 9.34 6.10
CA GLY A 134 16.65 8.05 6.78
C GLY A 134 16.63 8.13 8.30
N ALA A 135 15.86 7.22 8.87
CA ALA A 135 16.06 6.75 10.23
C ALA A 135 15.95 5.22 10.18
N THR A 136 17.09 4.56 10.31
CA THR A 136 17.24 3.13 10.56
C THR A 136 16.38 2.77 11.79
N PRO A 137 15.44 1.81 11.72
CA PRO A 137 14.65 1.42 12.87
C PRO A 137 15.40 0.37 13.69
N THR A 138 16.31 0.80 14.57
CA THR A 138 16.78 -0.03 15.70
C THR A 138 16.27 0.43 17.05
N SER A 139 15.25 1.28 17.06
CA SER A 139 14.39 1.49 18.22
C SER A 139 12.96 1.67 17.73
N PHE A 140 11.98 1.06 18.42
CA PHE A 140 10.58 1.42 18.25
C PHE A 140 10.39 2.83 18.82
N ARG A 141 10.86 3.85 18.11
CA ARG A 141 10.55 5.24 18.41
C ARG A 141 9.19 5.51 17.80
N ALA A 142 8.19 5.78 18.65
CA ALA A 142 6.92 6.30 18.16
C ALA A 142 7.21 7.54 17.31
N ALA A 143 6.50 7.68 16.19
CA ALA A 143 6.59 8.87 15.33
C ALA A 143 5.26 9.65 15.46
N PRO A 144 5.07 10.48 16.50
CA PRO A 144 3.82 11.20 16.75
C PRO A 144 3.31 11.97 15.53
N ARG A 145 4.20 12.64 14.80
CA ARG A 145 3.82 13.36 13.56
C ARG A 145 3.22 12.45 12.49
N ALA A 146 3.66 11.20 12.38
CA ALA A 146 3.08 10.24 11.45
C ALA A 146 1.71 9.76 11.93
N LEU A 147 1.51 9.60 13.25
CA LEU A 147 0.19 9.32 13.84
C LEU A 147 -0.79 10.47 13.58
N ASP A 148 -0.35 11.73 13.74
CA ASP A 148 -1.18 12.91 13.46
C ASP A 148 -1.62 12.98 11.99
N GLN A 149 -0.73 12.65 11.06
CA GLN A 149 -1.03 12.58 9.63
C GLN A 149 -2.06 11.49 9.31
N VAL A 150 -1.89 10.28 9.87
CA VAL A 150 -2.85 9.18 9.71
C VAL A 150 -4.21 9.56 10.28
N ALA A 151 -4.25 10.21 11.44
CA ALA A 151 -5.49 10.70 12.03
C ALA A 151 -6.17 11.77 11.16
N ALA A 152 -5.40 12.67 10.54
CA ALA A 152 -5.94 13.67 9.62
C ALA A 152 -6.54 13.02 8.36
N GLU A 153 -5.88 12.01 7.79
CA GLU A 153 -6.40 11.25 6.65
C GLU A 153 -7.71 10.52 6.98
N LEU A 154 -7.78 9.84 8.13
CA LEU A 154 -8.99 9.17 8.62
C LEU A 154 -10.15 10.16 8.82
N ALA A 155 -9.87 11.34 9.38
CA ALA A 155 -10.87 12.39 9.56
C ALA A 155 -11.39 12.91 8.22
N ALA A 156 -10.50 13.13 7.23
CA ALA A 156 -10.89 13.57 5.90
C ALA A 156 -11.72 12.50 5.15
N GLN A 157 -11.41 11.21 5.34
CA GLN A 157 -12.23 10.12 4.82
C GLN A 157 -13.63 10.08 5.45
N ALA A 158 -13.73 10.27 6.78
CA ALA A 158 -15.01 10.35 7.46
C ALA A 158 -15.87 11.52 6.95
N GLN A 159 -15.27 12.69 6.71
CA GLN A 159 -15.98 13.85 6.14
C GLN A 159 -16.49 13.58 4.72
N ARG A 160 -15.71 12.90 3.87
CA ARG A 160 -16.17 12.48 2.54
C ARG A 160 -17.36 11.54 2.62
N LEU A 161 -17.34 10.55 3.53
CA LEU A 161 -18.45 9.63 3.72
C LEU A 161 -19.72 10.36 4.19
N ARG A 162 -19.61 11.35 5.08
CA ARG A 162 -20.76 12.19 5.49
C ARG A 162 -21.29 13.05 4.35
N SER A 163 -20.42 13.57 3.50
CA SER A 163 -20.83 14.34 2.31
C SER A 163 -21.62 13.45 1.33
N LEU A 164 -21.12 12.24 1.06
CA LEU A 164 -21.83 11.23 0.26
C LEU A 164 -23.18 10.82 0.88
N GLN A 165 -23.25 10.72 2.22
CA GLN A 165 -24.52 10.46 2.90
C GLN A 165 -25.51 11.62 2.73
N GLY A 166 -25.06 12.88 2.71
CA GLY A 166 -25.91 14.02 2.39
C GLY A 166 -26.46 13.97 0.96
N GLU A 167 -25.63 13.54 0.00
CA GLU A 167 -26.04 13.36 -1.39
C GLU A 167 -27.03 12.20 -1.56
N VAL A 168 -26.80 11.07 -0.90
CA VAL A 168 -27.67 9.88 -0.95
C VAL A 168 -28.95 10.04 -0.14
N GLY A 169 -28.92 10.85 0.93
CA GLY A 169 -30.04 11.13 1.81
C GLY A 169 -30.96 12.26 1.33
N SER A 170 -30.68 12.87 0.16
CA SER A 170 -31.62 13.78 -0.49
C SER A 170 -32.90 13.04 -0.82
N PRO A 171 -34.10 13.67 -0.71
CA PRO A 171 -35.36 12.97 -0.91
C PRO A 171 -35.34 12.25 -2.25
N GLY A 172 -35.51 10.92 -2.21
CA GLY A 172 -35.58 10.09 -3.39
C GLY A 172 -36.72 10.53 -4.32
N PRO A 173 -36.77 9.98 -5.55
CA PRO A 173 -37.85 10.31 -6.49
C PRO A 173 -39.22 10.12 -5.81
N ALA A 174 -40.12 11.10 -6.02
CA ALA A 174 -41.45 11.09 -5.40
C ALA A 174 -42.16 9.75 -5.65
N PRO A 175 -43.05 9.26 -4.75
CA PRO A 175 -43.75 7.99 -4.96
C PRO A 175 -44.48 7.91 -6.30
N SER A 176 -44.97 9.05 -6.80
CA SER A 176 -45.58 9.19 -8.12
C SER A 176 -44.64 8.90 -9.30
N ALA A 177 -43.32 9.03 -9.11
CA ALA A 177 -42.31 8.70 -10.12
C ALA A 177 -42.22 7.19 -10.42
N PHE A 178 -42.74 6.34 -9.52
CA PHE A 178 -42.80 4.90 -9.72
C PHE A 178 -44.10 4.44 -10.42
N GLY A 179 -45.09 5.34 -10.55
CA GLY A 179 -46.42 5.02 -11.09
C GLY A 179 -47.48 4.78 -10.00
N GLY A 180 -48.75 4.79 -10.38
CA GLY A 180 -49.89 4.73 -9.45
C GLY A 180 -50.44 3.33 -9.14
N LEU A 181 -49.83 2.27 -9.69
CA LEU A 181 -50.27 0.90 -9.45
C LEU A 181 -49.80 0.39 -8.07
N PRO A 182 -50.51 -0.56 -7.45
CA PRO A 182 -50.10 -1.12 -6.15
C PRO A 182 -48.68 -1.70 -6.15
N GLN A 183 -48.27 -2.38 -7.22
CA GLN A 183 -46.92 -2.95 -7.36
C GLN A 183 -45.84 -1.86 -7.43
N SER A 184 -46.14 -0.71 -8.04
CA SER A 184 -45.21 0.44 -8.09
C SER A 184 -45.08 1.15 -6.74
N GLN A 185 -46.14 1.18 -5.93
CA GLN A 185 -46.07 1.72 -4.57
C GLN A 185 -45.18 0.85 -3.68
N GLN A 186 -45.32 -0.47 -3.78
CA GLN A 186 -44.45 -1.40 -3.04
C GLN A 186 -42.97 -1.26 -3.47
N ALA A 187 -42.71 -1.06 -4.75
CA ALA A 187 -41.35 -0.79 -5.24
C ALA A 187 -40.77 0.54 -4.70
N ALA A 188 -41.58 1.59 -4.64
CA ALA A 188 -41.19 2.88 -4.07
C ALA A 188 -40.83 2.77 -2.57
N GLU A 189 -41.62 2.03 -1.79
CA GLU A 189 -41.37 1.79 -0.37
C GLU A 189 -40.07 0.98 -0.14
N VAL A 190 -39.85 -0.07 -0.94
CA VAL A 190 -38.61 -0.87 -0.86
C VAL A 190 -37.39 -0.03 -1.22
N ASN A 191 -37.48 0.79 -2.26
CA ASN A 191 -36.39 1.69 -2.64
C ASN A 191 -36.07 2.70 -1.53
N THR A 192 -37.09 3.27 -0.89
CA THR A 192 -36.93 4.20 0.24
C THR A 192 -36.19 3.53 1.40
N LYS A 193 -36.64 2.33 1.82
CA LYS A 193 -35.99 1.56 2.90
C LYS A 193 -34.55 1.17 2.56
N LEU A 194 -34.26 0.88 1.29
CA LEU A 194 -32.91 0.54 0.84
C LEU A 194 -31.97 1.75 0.91
N VAL A 195 -32.44 2.92 0.47
CA VAL A 195 -31.68 4.19 0.56
C VAL A 195 -31.40 4.56 2.03
N GLU A 196 -32.40 4.44 2.90
CA GLU A 196 -32.23 4.67 4.35
C GLU A 196 -31.20 3.71 4.97
N ALA A 197 -31.29 2.42 4.64
CA ALA A 197 -30.35 1.42 5.14
C ALA A 197 -28.92 1.67 4.63
N LEU A 198 -28.77 2.13 3.39
CA LEU A 198 -27.47 2.50 2.82
C LEU A 198 -26.90 3.75 3.52
N ALA A 199 -27.70 4.79 3.71
CA ALA A 199 -27.30 6.01 4.41
C ALA A 199 -26.87 5.70 5.87
N ALA A 200 -27.59 4.81 6.57
CA ALA A 200 -27.23 4.38 7.92
C ALA A 200 -25.88 3.64 7.95
N ARG A 201 -25.60 2.77 6.96
CA ARG A 201 -24.32 2.07 6.85
C ARG A 201 -23.16 3.01 6.57
N ILE A 202 -23.34 3.99 5.70
CA ILE A 202 -22.33 5.02 5.41
C ILE A 202 -22.02 5.84 6.67
N THR A 203 -23.05 6.23 7.42
CA THR A 203 -22.91 6.95 8.69
C THR A 203 -22.10 6.14 9.71
N ALA A 204 -22.46 4.86 9.91
CA ALA A 204 -21.74 3.99 10.83
C ALA A 204 -20.25 3.81 10.45
N GLN A 205 -19.93 3.79 9.16
CA GLN A 205 -18.54 3.74 8.70
C GLN A 205 -17.80 5.07 8.94
N ALA A 206 -18.45 6.21 8.70
CA ALA A 206 -17.90 7.52 8.98
C ALA A 206 -17.58 7.72 10.47
N ASP A 207 -18.45 7.22 11.35
CA ASP A 207 -18.27 7.32 12.80
C ASP A 207 -17.15 6.41 13.31
N ARG A 208 -17.03 5.18 12.79
CA ARG A 208 -15.88 4.31 13.08
C ARG A 208 -14.56 4.96 12.65
N ALA A 209 -14.52 5.55 11.45
CA ALA A 209 -13.32 6.25 10.96
C ALA A 209 -12.98 7.47 11.84
N SER A 210 -13.99 8.20 12.31
CA SER A 210 -13.81 9.32 13.25
C SER A 210 -13.29 8.87 14.60
N ALA A 211 -13.83 7.77 15.15
CA ALA A 211 -13.38 7.20 16.42
C ALA A 211 -11.93 6.72 16.35
N LEU A 212 -11.55 6.06 15.25
CA LEU A 212 -10.17 5.66 14.99
C LEU A 212 -9.23 6.86 14.88
N SER A 213 -9.63 7.91 14.16
CA SER A 213 -8.87 9.17 14.09
C SER A 213 -8.64 9.78 15.48
N ALA A 214 -9.68 9.84 16.32
CA ALA A 214 -9.57 10.35 17.68
C ALA A 214 -8.64 9.51 18.55
N GLY A 215 -8.73 8.18 18.47
CA GLY A 215 -7.85 7.26 19.18
C GLY A 215 -6.37 7.43 18.78
N VAL A 216 -6.10 7.57 17.48
CA VAL A 216 -4.73 7.80 16.97
C VAL A 216 -4.17 9.15 17.45
N ARG A 217 -4.97 10.23 17.46
CA ARG A 217 -4.56 11.53 18.02
C ARG A 217 -4.26 11.43 19.51
N SER A 218 -5.09 10.73 20.27
CA SER A 218 -4.88 10.50 21.70
C SER A 218 -3.55 9.79 21.96
N SER A 219 -3.27 8.72 21.21
CA SER A 219 -1.98 8.02 21.29
C SER A 219 -0.81 8.93 20.95
N SER A 220 -0.90 9.73 19.88
CA SER A 220 0.12 10.71 19.50
C SER A 220 0.40 11.71 20.63
N ALA A 221 -0.65 12.28 21.21
CA ALA A 221 -0.54 13.23 22.33
C ALA A 221 0.09 12.59 23.57
N ASN A 222 -0.27 11.36 23.90
CA ASN A 222 0.32 10.62 25.02
C ASN A 222 1.83 10.39 24.83
N TYR A 223 2.27 10.05 23.61
CA TYR A 223 3.70 9.92 23.32
C TYR A 223 4.44 11.26 23.43
N GLN A 224 3.87 12.35 22.91
CA GLN A 224 4.46 13.69 23.03
C GLN A 224 4.59 14.12 24.49
N GLN A 225 3.54 13.92 25.30
CA GLN A 225 3.57 14.25 26.72
C GLN A 225 4.60 13.43 27.49
N GLY A 226 4.72 12.13 27.20
CA GLY A 226 5.74 11.28 27.81
C GLY A 226 7.16 11.73 27.47
N ASP A 227 7.42 12.05 26.20
CA ASP A 227 8.72 12.55 25.74
C ASP A 227 9.06 13.90 26.41
N ASP A 228 8.11 14.83 26.50
CA ASP A 228 8.29 16.13 27.15
C ASP A 228 8.57 15.99 28.65
N GLN A 229 7.86 15.09 29.33
CA GLN A 229 8.08 14.81 30.76
C GLN A 229 9.46 14.21 31.00
N ALA A 230 9.89 13.25 30.17
CA ALA A 230 11.22 12.67 30.24
C ALA A 230 12.30 13.73 30.01
N ALA A 231 12.14 14.57 28.98
CA ALA A 231 13.08 15.66 28.67
C ALA A 231 13.20 16.67 29.83
N ARG A 232 12.07 17.09 30.43
CA ARG A 232 12.07 17.98 31.60
C ARG A 232 12.77 17.35 32.81
N SER A 233 12.55 16.05 33.02
CA SER A 233 13.20 15.29 34.09
C SER A 233 14.71 15.28 33.91
N TYR A 234 15.20 15.03 32.69
CA TYR A 234 16.64 15.09 32.40
C TYR A 234 17.23 16.49 32.57
N LEU A 235 16.52 17.53 32.12
CA LEU A 235 16.96 18.92 32.31
C LEU A 235 17.03 19.31 33.79
N SER A 236 16.15 18.79 34.64
CA SER A 236 16.18 19.03 36.09
C SER A 236 17.33 18.34 36.83
N LEU A 237 17.97 17.35 36.19
CA LEU A 237 19.12 16.62 36.74
C LEU A 237 20.46 17.18 36.25
N MET A 238 20.45 18.14 35.33
CA MET A 238 21.64 18.85 34.88
C MET A 238 21.82 20.11 35.75
N PRO A 239 23.00 20.33 36.37
CA PRO A 239 23.28 21.44 37.27
C PRO A 239 23.34 22.80 36.56
#